data_AF-Q7VP32-F1
#
_entry.id   AF-Q7VP32-F1
#
_cell.length_a   1.000
_cell.length_b   1.000
_cell.length_c   1.000
_cell.angle_alpha   90.00
_cell.angle_beta   90.00
_cell.angle_gamma   90.00
#
_symmetry.space_group_name_H-M   'P 1'
#
loop_
_entity.id
_entity.type
_entity.pdbx_description
1 polymer ?
#
loop_
_entity_poly.entity_id
_entity_poly.type
_entity_poly.pdbx_seq_one_letter_code
_entity_poly.pdbx_strand_id
1 'polypeptide(L)' 'MILFAGDPHGNYQHLATFLQQCGKAKEELALIILGDLQLSSTEALDRLAEYCEIWFIHGNHDSKQ' A
#
# COMPACT_ATOMS: atom_id res chain seq x y z
N MET A 1 -2.24 -11.80 -8.26
CA MET A 1 -1.15 -10.95 -8.76
C MET A 1 -0.46 -10.27 -7.59
N ILE A 2 0.87 -10.19 -7.62
CA ILE A 2 1.66 -9.46 -6.60
C ILE A 2 2.10 -8.13 -7.20
N LEU A 3 1.80 -7.04 -6.50
CA LEU A 3 2.12 -5.67 -6.86
C LEU A 3 3.20 -5.14 -5.95
N PHE A 4 4.13 -4.36 -6.50
CA PHE A 4 5.16 -3.69 -5.73
C PHE A 4 4.98 -2.18 -5.90
N ALA A 5 4.92 -1.44 -4.78
CA ALA A 5 4.90 0.00 -4.76
C ALA A 5 6.00 0.50 -3.82
N GLY A 6 6.78 1.50 -4.24
CA GLY A 6 7.83 2.09 -3.42
C GLY A 6 7.50 3.53 -3.05
N ASP A 7 8.08 3.98 -1.94
CA ASP A 7 8.19 5.38 -1.54
C ASP A 7 6.87 6.19 -1.61
N PRO A 8 5.79 5.74 -0.92
CA PRO A 8 4.52 6.46 -0.92
C PRO A 8 4.62 7.82 -0.21
N HIS A 9 5.59 8.02 0.70
CA HIS A 9 5.77 9.28 1.45
C HIS A 9 4.47 9.81 2.07
N GLY A 10 3.63 8.91 2.60
CA GLY A 10 2.33 9.25 3.19
C GLY A 10 1.16 9.43 2.21
N ASN A 11 1.38 9.37 0.88
CA ASN A 11 0.33 9.52 -0.12
C ASN A 11 -0.04 8.20 -0.81
N TYR A 12 -1.19 7.65 -0.40
CA TYR A 12 -1.69 6.35 -0.87
C TYR A 12 -2.85 6.45 -1.87
N GLN A 13 -3.28 7.67 -2.23
CA GLN A 13 -4.49 7.86 -3.03
C GLN A 13 -4.37 7.24 -4.43
N HIS A 14 -3.19 7.32 -5.05
CA HIS A 14 -2.93 6.70 -6.35
C HIS A 14 -2.99 5.17 -6.28
N LEU A 15 -2.47 4.57 -5.20
CA LEU A 15 -2.52 3.12 -4.97
C LEU A 15 -3.97 2.65 -4.81
N ALA A 16 -4.77 3.38 -4.03
CA ALA A 16 -6.19 3.04 -3.85
C ALA A 16 -6.98 3.09 -5.17
N THR A 17 -6.77 4.11 -6.00
CA THR A 17 -7.44 4.21 -7.31
C THR A 17 -7.03 3.08 -8.25
N PHE A 18 -5.74 2.72 -8.27
CA PHE A 18 -5.25 1.60 -9.08
C PHE A 18 -5.82 0.25 -8.61
N LEU A 19 -5.76 -0.03 -7.31
CA LEU A 19 -6.29 -1.26 -6.73
C LEU A 19 -7.80 -1.40 -6.94
N GLN A 20 -8.55 -0.30 -6.86
CA GLN A 20 -9.99 -0.32 -7.15
C GLN A 20 -10.28 -0.72 -8.62
N GLN A 21 -9.42 -0.33 -9.56
CA GLN A 21 -9.54 -0.71 -10.96
C GLN A 21 -9.17 -2.19 -11.17
N CYS A 22 -8.10 -2.66 -10.54
CA CYS A 22 -7.66 -4.05 -10.61
C CYS A 22 -8.61 -5.02 -9.90
N GLY A 23 -9.11 -4.67 -8.71
CA GLY A 23 -9.99 -5.50 -7.90
C GLY A 23 -11.35 -5.80 -8.57
N LYS A 24 -11.80 -4.95 -9.50
CA LYS A 24 -12.98 -5.22 -10.34
C LYS A 24 -12.82 -6.47 -11.22
N ALA A 25 -11.59 -6.88 -11.52
CA ALA A 25 -11.31 -8.06 -12.31
C ALA A 25 -11.43 -9.39 -11.52
N LYS A 26 -11.82 -9.36 -10.23
CA LYS A 26 -11.86 -10.52 -9.31
C LYS A 26 -10.52 -11.23 -9.16
N GLU A 27 -9.42 -10.50 -9.28
CA GLU A 27 -8.09 -11.06 -9.05
C GLU A 27 -7.75 -11.05 -7.57
N GLU A 28 -7.11 -12.10 -7.07
CA GLU A 28 -6.47 -12.10 -5.75
C GLU A 28 -5.21 -11.22 -5.83
N LEU A 29 -5.20 -10.11 -5.10
CA LEU A 29 -4.14 -9.12 -5.13
C LEU A 29 -3.39 -9.09 -3.80
N ALA A 30 -2.06 -9.03 -3.89
CA ALA A 30 -1.19 -8.70 -2.77
C ALA A 30 -0.34 -7.47 -3.14
N LEU A 31 -0.34 -6.45 -2.30
CA LEU A 31 0.48 -5.25 -2.45
C LEU A 31 1.64 -5.29 -1.46
N ILE A 32 2.87 -5.26 -1.97
CA ILE A 32 4.09 -5.12 -1.18
C ILE A 32 4.56 -3.66 -1.28
N ILE A 33 4.53 -2.96 -0.16
CA ILE A 33 5.00 -1.57 -0.05
C ILE A 33 6.47 -1.56 0.40
N LEU A 34 7.32 -0.98 -0.42
CA LEU A 34 8.77 -0.90 -0.23
C LEU A 34 9.11 0.45 0.38
N GLY A 35 9.17 0.47 1.71
CA GLY A 35 9.67 1.57 2.52
C GLY A 35 8.88 2.86 2.49
N ASP A 36 9.38 3.81 3.28
CA ASP A 36 8.95 5.20 3.43
C ASP A 36 7.42 5.36 3.50
N LEU A 37 6.81 4.54 4.36
CA LEU A 37 5.38 4.56 4.62
C LEU A 37 4.95 5.93 5.14
N GLN A 38 5.74 6.50 6.07
CA GLN A 38 5.51 7.82 6.68
C GLN A 38 4.04 8.07 7.06
N LEU A 39 3.41 7.05 7.63
CA LEU A 39 2.00 7.07 7.99
C LEU A 39 1.76 8.05 9.15
N SER A 40 0.78 8.93 8.97
CA SER A 40 0.24 9.76 10.06
C SER A 40 -0.91 9.07 10.80
N SER A 41 -1.56 8.08 10.17
CA SER A 41 -2.61 7.21 10.73
C SER A 41 -2.64 5.86 9.98
N THR A 42 -3.35 4.86 10.50
CA THR A 42 -3.53 3.55 9.83
C THR A 42 -4.59 3.57 8.74
N GLU A 43 -5.44 4.61 8.69
CA GLU A 43 -6.62 4.68 7.83
C GLU A 43 -6.30 4.48 6.33
N ALA A 44 -5.13 4.96 5.90
CA ALA A 44 -4.67 4.79 4.53
C ALA A 44 -4.44 3.31 4.19
N LEU A 45 -3.82 2.54 5.11
CA LEU A 45 -3.61 1.11 4.92
C LEU A 45 -4.93 0.34 5.02
N ASP A 46 -5.78 0.69 5.98
CA ASP A 46 -7.10 0.05 6.16
C ASP A 46 -7.93 0.16 4.87
N ARG A 47 -7.91 1.33 4.21
CA ARG A 47 -8.58 1.54 2.93
C ARG A 47 -7.98 0.71 1.79
N LEU A 48 -6.66 0.52 1.76
CA LEU A 48 -6.03 -0.34 0.74
C LEU A 48 -6.35 -1.83 0.99
N ALA A 49 -6.54 -2.22 2.25
CA ALA A 49 -6.78 -3.61 2.66
C ALA A 49 -8.18 -4.10 2.24
N GLU A 50 -9.11 -3.18 1.95
CA GLU A 50 -10.40 -3.50 1.33
C GLU A 50 -10.26 -4.14 -0.06
N TYR A 51 -9.13 -3.91 -0.75
CA TYR A 51 -8.93 -4.33 -2.14
C TYR A 51 -7.88 -5.43 -2.31
N CYS A 52 -6.96 -5.61 -1.35
CA CYS A 52 -5.83 -6.53 -1.47
C CYS A 52 -5.22 -6.87 -0.10
N GLU A 53 -4.43 -7.95 -0.05
CA GLU A 53 -3.55 -8.19 1.10
C GLU A 53 -2.38 -7.20 1.07
N ILE A 54 -2.06 -6.60 2.21
CA ILE A 54 -0.97 -5.63 2.31
C ILE A 54 0.21 -6.24 3.08
N TRP A 55 1.38 -6.10 2.48
CA TRP A 55 2.66 -6.40 3.08
C TRP A 55 3.55 -5.18 2.95
N PHE A 56 4.50 -5.01 3.86
CA PHE A 56 5.48 -3.94 3.75
C PHE A 56 6.86 -4.41 4.19
N ILE A 57 7.88 -3.80 3.59
CA ILE A 57 9.28 -3.90 3.99
C ILE A 57 9.69 -2.49 4.41
N HIS A 58 10.15 -2.33 5.65
CA HIS A 58 10.42 -1.00 6.20
C HIS A 58 11.55 -0.27 5.46
N GLY A 59 11.37 1.04 5.24
CA GLY A 59 12.36 1.92 4.63
C GLY A 59 13.23 2.61 5.67
N ASN A 60 14.13 3.46 5.19
CA ASN A 60 15.02 4.24 6.06
C ASN A 60 14.28 5.34 6.84
N HIS A 61 13.10 5.79 6.38
CA HIS A 61 12.26 6.73 7.11
C HIS A 61 11.28 6.06 8.09
N ASP A 62 11.09 4.74 8.00
CA ASP A 62 10.17 4.00 8.87
C ASP A 62 10.81 3.48 10.16
N SER A 63 12.14 3.44 10.21
CA SER A 63 12.89 2.77 11.28
C SER A 63 13.68 3.73 12.18
N LYS A 64 13.26 4.99 12.32
CA LYS A 64 13.96 5.98 13.16
C LYS A 64 13.02 6.62 14.18
N GLN A 65 13.28 6.31 15.45
CA GLN A 65 12.97 7.18 16.60
C GLN A 65 14.06 8.25 16.73
#